data_AF-A0A0F9JYW7-F1
#
_entry.id   AF-A0A0F9JYW7-F1
#
_cell.length_a   1.000
_cell.length_b   1.000
_cell.length_c   1.000
_cell.angle_alpha   90.00
_cell.angle_beta   90.00
_cell.angle_gamma   90.00
#
_symmetry.space_group_name_H-M   'P 1'
#
loop_
_entity.id
_entity.type
_entity.pdbx_description
1 polymer ?
#
loop_
_entity_poly.entity_id
_entity_poly.type
_entity_poly.pdbx_seq_one_letter_code
_entity_poly.pdbx_strand_id
1 'polypeptide(L)'
;MDGTENQKDTSGATQDTSEGDKGTSKQTQTFTKEQVAESNQKAAQDALSVAGRTAKDFEQRESAIKAEREQMVQAQKARDEAELEEARDDVDKTTRLKAQQKHRETATELARLKQELEAEQTKAKEAQEVGAKHTKEQNAREVATRLNVDVNTLLRFTDGSTTAMEELAKSLPKKDVKPLLTDSSKTTGGDQMAESSGSKIKSGWDKVHPGK
;
A
#
# COMPACT_ATOMS: atom_id res chain seq x y z
N MET A 1 -38.23 -36.52 -29.59
CA MET A 1 -36.92 -37.08 -29.98
C MET A 1 -35.93 -35.95 -29.74
N ASP A 2 -35.53 -35.67 -28.50
CA ASP A 2 -34.87 -36.51 -27.48
C ASP A 2 -33.38 -36.74 -27.81
N GLY A 3 -32.51 -36.45 -26.85
CA GLY A 3 -31.06 -36.51 -27.00
C GLY A 3 -30.26 -35.64 -26.04
N THR A 4 -30.68 -35.52 -24.77
CA THR A 4 -29.81 -35.10 -23.66
C THR A 4 -29.07 -36.32 -23.12
N GLU A 5 -27.73 -36.31 -23.17
CA GLU A 5 -26.84 -37.28 -22.52
C GLU A 5 -25.67 -36.50 -21.89
N ASN A 6 -25.12 -36.80 -20.72
CA ASN A 6 -25.58 -37.53 -19.54
C ASN A 6 -24.57 -37.15 -18.44
N GLN A 7 -25.04 -36.62 -17.31
CA GLN A 7 -24.24 -36.58 -16.07
C GLN A 7 -24.06 -38.01 -15.56
N LYS A 8 -22.83 -38.40 -15.24
CA LYS A 8 -22.55 -39.58 -14.42
C LYS A 8 -22.01 -39.14 -13.07
N ASP A 9 -22.93 -39.01 -12.12
CA ASP A 9 -22.65 -39.34 -10.73
C ASP A 9 -22.54 -40.86 -10.62
N THR A 10 -21.46 -41.35 -10.02
CA THR A 10 -21.41 -42.70 -9.44
C THR A 10 -20.76 -42.61 -8.07
N SER A 11 -21.59 -42.26 -7.09
CA SER A 11 -21.39 -42.71 -5.72
C SER A 11 -21.84 -44.18 -5.65
N GLY A 12 -20.91 -45.07 -5.35
CA GLY A 12 -21.16 -46.50 -5.27
C GLY A 12 -20.09 -47.15 -4.42
N ALA A 13 -20.48 -47.47 -3.18
CA ALA A 13 -19.66 -48.10 -2.17
C ALA A 13 -19.20 -49.51 -2.57
N THR A 14 -17.93 -49.80 -2.34
CA THR A 14 -17.43 -51.14 -2.02
C THR A 14 -16.38 -50.99 -0.94
N GLN A 15 -16.76 -51.42 0.25
CA GLN A 15 -15.92 -51.61 1.43
C GLN A 15 -15.47 -53.09 1.44
N ASP A 16 -14.39 -53.37 2.19
CA ASP A 16 -13.67 -54.64 2.42
C ASP A 16 -12.54 -54.97 1.43
N THR A 17 -11.29 -55.26 1.83
CA THR A 17 -10.64 -55.42 3.15
C THR A 17 -9.13 -55.28 2.96
N SER A 18 -8.46 -54.68 3.96
CA SER A 18 -7.11 -54.99 4.49
C SER A 18 -6.09 -55.68 3.56
N GLU A 19 -5.03 -54.95 3.18
CA GLU A 19 -3.63 -55.34 3.43
C GLU A 19 -2.65 -54.32 2.82
N GLY A 20 -1.71 -53.83 3.64
CA GLY A 20 -0.50 -53.18 3.17
C GLY A 20 -0.48 -51.66 3.32
N ASP A 21 -0.22 -51.21 4.55
CA ASP A 21 0.30 -49.87 4.84
C ASP A 21 1.69 -49.72 4.18
N LYS A 22 1.70 -49.42 2.87
CA LYS A 22 2.90 -48.97 2.16
C LYS A 22 2.98 -47.47 2.35
N GLY A 23 3.70 -47.07 3.40
CA GLY A 23 4.02 -45.69 3.69
C GLY A 23 4.47 -44.95 2.43
N THR A 24 3.62 -44.03 1.96
CA THR A 24 4.06 -42.94 1.09
C THR A 24 4.93 -42.04 1.95
N SER A 25 6.22 -42.38 2.05
CA SER A 25 7.25 -41.43 2.45
C SER A 25 7.21 -40.30 1.41
N LYS A 26 6.42 -39.27 1.71
CA LYS A 26 6.48 -37.99 1.03
C LYS A 26 7.88 -37.47 1.32
N GLN A 27 8.82 -37.68 0.40
CA GLN A 27 10.07 -36.93 0.39
C GLN A 27 9.67 -35.45 0.37
N THR A 28 9.78 -34.78 1.51
CA THR A 28 9.73 -33.32 1.60
C THR A 28 10.82 -32.79 0.69
N GLN A 29 10.45 -32.26 -0.47
CA GLN A 29 11.36 -31.51 -1.33
C GLN A 29 11.84 -30.30 -0.52
N THR A 30 13.05 -30.37 0.02
CA THR A 30 13.72 -29.25 0.66
C THR A 30 14.41 -28.43 -0.42
N PHE A 31 13.80 -27.30 -0.80
CA PHE A 31 14.42 -26.33 -1.71
C PHE A 31 15.69 -25.76 -1.07
N THR A 32 16.74 -25.58 -1.87
CA THR A 32 17.94 -24.89 -1.40
C THR A 32 17.66 -23.41 -1.21
N LYS A 33 18.43 -22.73 -0.35
CA LYS A 33 18.24 -21.28 -0.09
C LYS A 33 18.39 -20.47 -1.39
N GLU A 34 19.26 -20.92 -2.28
CA GLU A 34 19.49 -20.32 -3.60
C GLU A 34 18.25 -20.46 -4.50
N GLN A 35 17.58 -21.62 -4.50
CA GLN A 35 16.34 -21.84 -5.27
C GLN A 35 15.18 -20.98 -4.78
N VAL A 36 15.06 -20.80 -3.46
CA VAL A 36 14.05 -19.91 -2.87
C VAL A 36 14.36 -18.45 -3.21
N ALA A 37 15.64 -18.04 -3.15
CA ALA A 37 16.05 -16.68 -3.51
C ALA A 37 15.80 -16.36 -4.99
N GLU A 38 16.12 -17.28 -5.90
CA GLU A 38 15.88 -17.12 -7.34
C GLU A 38 14.38 -17.10 -7.66
N SER A 39 13.59 -17.98 -7.02
CA SER A 39 12.13 -17.96 -7.15
C SER A 39 11.52 -16.65 -6.65
N ASN A 40 12.02 -16.10 -5.54
CA ASN A 40 11.54 -14.83 -5.00
C ASN A 40 11.92 -13.65 -5.91
N GLN A 41 13.13 -13.66 -6.48
CA GLN A 41 13.55 -12.64 -7.44
C GLN A 41 12.71 -12.68 -8.71
N LYS A 42 12.46 -13.88 -9.26
CA LYS A 42 11.60 -14.06 -10.43
C LYS A 42 10.17 -13.61 -10.17
N ALA A 43 9.59 -14.01 -9.03
CA ALA A 43 8.25 -13.56 -8.63
C ALA A 43 8.16 -12.04 -8.47
N ALA A 44 9.19 -11.41 -7.89
CA ALA A 44 9.25 -9.95 -7.77
C ALA A 44 9.35 -9.25 -9.13
N GLN A 45 10.17 -9.78 -10.05
CA GLN A 45 10.30 -9.24 -11.40
C GLN A 45 9.02 -9.40 -12.23
N ASP A 46 8.38 -10.57 -12.15
CA ASP A 46 7.10 -10.83 -12.82
C ASP A 46 6.00 -9.90 -12.25
N ALA A 47 5.94 -9.74 -10.93
CA ALA A 47 5.01 -8.81 -10.29
C ALA A 47 5.24 -7.35 -10.73
N LEU A 48 6.49 -6.91 -10.81
CA LEU A 48 6.83 -5.56 -11.30
C LEU A 48 6.49 -5.38 -12.78
N SER A 49 6.71 -6.40 -13.61
CA SER A 49 6.33 -6.37 -15.03
C SER A 49 4.82 -6.26 -15.21
N VAL A 50 4.06 -7.05 -14.46
CA VAL A 50 2.60 -6.99 -14.44
C VAL A 50 2.14 -5.61 -13.97
N ALA A 51 2.66 -5.11 -12.85
CA ALA A 51 2.32 -3.79 -12.33
C ALA A 51 2.60 -2.67 -13.35
N GLY A 52 3.74 -2.73 -14.05
CA GLY A 52 4.09 -1.77 -15.10
C GLY A 52 3.14 -1.81 -16.30
N ARG A 53 2.69 -3.00 -16.72
CA ARG A 53 1.68 -3.13 -17.77
C ARG A 53 0.33 -2.58 -17.31
N THR A 54 -0.08 -2.89 -16.08
CA THR A 54 -1.34 -2.41 -15.52
C THR A 54 -1.35 -0.88 -15.40
N ALA A 55 -0.24 -0.26 -14.97
CA ALA A 55 -0.12 1.20 -14.92
C ALA A 55 -0.30 1.83 -16.31
N LYS A 56 0.37 1.28 -17.33
CA LYS A 56 0.23 1.75 -18.71
C LYS A 56 -1.19 1.57 -19.25
N ASP A 57 -1.84 0.45 -18.95
CA ASP A 57 -3.24 0.21 -19.34
C ASP A 57 -4.18 1.23 -18.67
N PHE A 58 -3.94 1.61 -17.42
CA PHE A 58 -4.70 2.66 -16.75
C PHE A 58 -4.49 4.02 -17.40
N GLU A 59 -3.25 4.42 -17.68
CA GLU A 59 -2.95 5.69 -18.37
C GLU A 59 -3.62 5.77 -19.75
N GLN A 60 -3.59 4.66 -20.50
CA GLN A 60 -4.25 4.58 -21.80
C GLN A 60 -5.79 4.70 -21.68
N ARG A 61 -6.39 4.04 -20.69
CA ARG A 61 -7.83 4.17 -20.44
C ARG A 61 -8.20 5.58 -20.01
N GLU A 62 -7.43 6.21 -19.12
CA GLU A 62 -7.70 7.58 -18.68
C GLU A 62 -7.59 8.59 -19.82
N SER A 63 -6.57 8.47 -20.66
CA SER A 63 -6.41 9.34 -21.84
C SER A 63 -7.53 9.12 -22.86
N ALA A 64 -7.94 7.87 -23.10
CA ALA A 64 -9.08 7.57 -23.96
C ALA A 64 -10.39 8.17 -23.41
N ILE A 65 -10.65 8.04 -22.11
CA ILE A 65 -11.84 8.61 -21.46
C ILE A 65 -11.81 10.14 -21.52
N LYS A 66 -10.65 10.77 -21.33
CA LYS A 66 -10.52 12.24 -21.47
C LYS A 66 -10.84 12.69 -22.90
N ALA A 67 -10.25 12.02 -23.90
CA ALA A 67 -10.48 12.33 -25.30
C ALA A 67 -11.97 12.14 -25.69
N GLU A 68 -12.60 11.05 -25.24
CA GLU A 68 -14.02 10.79 -25.48
C GLU A 68 -14.91 11.87 -24.84
N ARG A 69 -14.60 12.29 -23.61
CA ARG A 69 -15.33 13.38 -22.93
C ARG A 69 -15.18 14.70 -23.67
N GLU A 70 -13.98 15.03 -24.13
CA GLU A 70 -13.75 16.24 -24.92
C GLU A 70 -14.53 16.21 -26.24
N GLN A 71 -14.56 15.08 -26.93
CA GLN A 71 -15.36 14.90 -28.14
C GLN A 71 -16.86 15.07 -27.87
N MET A 72 -17.37 14.50 -26.78
CA MET A 72 -18.77 14.67 -26.39
C MET A 72 -19.11 16.13 -26.10
N VAL A 73 -18.23 16.86 -25.40
CA VAL A 73 -18.44 18.29 -25.12
C VAL A 73 -18.42 19.11 -26.41
N GLN A 74 -17.49 18.84 -27.32
CA GLN A 74 -17.43 19.53 -28.61
C GLN A 74 -18.65 19.22 -29.48
N ALA A 75 -19.07 17.96 -29.55
CA ALA A 75 -20.25 17.55 -30.29
C ALA A 75 -21.51 18.19 -29.71
N GLN A 76 -21.61 18.33 -28.39
CA GLN A 76 -22.72 19.01 -27.74
C GLN A 76 -22.73 20.51 -28.05
N LYS A 77 -21.58 21.20 -27.99
CA LYS A 77 -21.46 22.61 -28.39
C LYS A 77 -21.86 22.83 -29.85
N ALA A 78 -21.41 21.96 -30.75
CA ALA A 78 -21.76 22.05 -32.17
C ALA A 78 -23.27 21.87 -32.42
N ARG A 79 -23.93 20.97 -31.66
CA ARG A 79 -25.40 20.81 -31.70
C ARG A 79 -26.10 22.05 -31.17
N ASP A 80 -25.67 22.54 -30.02
CA ASP A 80 -26.25 23.72 -29.38
C ASP A 80 -26.12 24.98 -30.26
N GLU A 81 -25.02 25.10 -31.01
CA GLU A 81 -24.81 26.18 -32.00
C GLU A 81 -25.69 26.00 -33.24
N ALA A 82 -25.80 24.78 -33.77
CA ALA A 82 -26.68 24.49 -34.91
C ALA A 82 -28.16 24.75 -34.58
N GLU A 83 -28.61 24.40 -33.37
CA GLU A 83 -29.97 24.68 -32.90
C GLU A 83 -30.25 26.19 -32.80
N LEU A 84 -29.26 26.99 -32.40
CA LEU A 84 -29.39 28.44 -32.36
C LEU A 84 -29.41 29.08 -33.75
N GLU A 85 -28.61 28.57 -34.69
CA GLU A 85 -28.61 29.06 -36.07
C GLU A 85 -29.92 28.69 -36.79
N GLU A 86 -30.47 27.50 -36.57
CA GLU A 86 -31.78 27.10 -37.11
C GLU A 86 -32.92 27.97 -36.55
N ALA A 87 -32.81 28.38 -35.29
CA ALA A 87 -33.80 29.24 -34.63
C ALA A 87 -33.57 30.73 -34.87
N ARG A 88 -32.56 31.14 -35.65
CA ARG A 88 -32.07 32.53 -35.71
C ARG A 88 -33.13 33.59 -35.98
N ASP A 89 -34.11 33.29 -36.82
CA ASP A 89 -35.19 34.21 -37.18
C ASP A 89 -36.38 34.18 -36.21
N ASP A 90 -36.36 33.30 -35.20
CA ASP A 90 -37.37 33.15 -34.16
C ASP A 90 -36.81 33.54 -32.78
N VAL A 91 -37.15 34.75 -32.35
CA VAL A 91 -36.71 35.35 -31.08
C VAL A 91 -37.21 34.56 -29.86
N ASP A 92 -38.41 33.99 -29.94
CA ASP A 92 -38.98 33.23 -28.82
C ASP A 92 -38.29 31.87 -28.69
N LYS A 93 -38.04 31.19 -29.82
CA LYS A 93 -37.31 29.91 -29.86
C LYS A 93 -35.86 30.07 -29.40
N THR A 94 -35.14 31.09 -29.87
CA THR A 94 -33.74 31.36 -29.44
C THR A 94 -33.64 31.66 -27.95
N THR A 95 -34.58 32.45 -27.39
CA THR A 95 -34.60 32.78 -25.96
C THR A 95 -34.80 31.52 -25.11
N ARG A 96 -35.71 30.64 -25.52
CA ARG A 96 -35.95 29.36 -24.85
C ARG A 96 -34.73 28.43 -24.92
N LEU A 97 -34.09 28.32 -26.08
CA LEU A 97 -32.88 27.49 -26.25
C LEU A 97 -31.73 27.97 -25.39
N LYS A 98 -31.46 29.29 -25.36
CA LYS A 98 -30.43 29.87 -24.48
C LYS A 98 -30.71 29.63 -22.99
N ALA A 99 -31.97 29.73 -22.57
CA ALA A 99 -32.36 29.43 -21.19
C ALA A 99 -32.12 27.96 -20.84
N GLN A 100 -32.43 27.03 -21.75
CA GLN A 100 -32.17 25.60 -21.57
C GLN A 100 -30.67 25.27 -21.55
N GLN A 101 -29.87 25.88 -22.43
CA GLN A 101 -28.41 25.75 -22.42
C GLN A 101 -27.83 26.21 -21.08
N LYS A 102 -28.20 27.40 -20.61
CA LYS A 102 -27.77 27.93 -19.30
C LYS A 102 -28.20 27.02 -18.15
N HIS A 103 -29.42 26.47 -18.19
CA HIS A 103 -29.86 25.53 -17.17
C HIS A 103 -29.01 24.25 -17.16
N ARG A 104 -28.67 23.71 -18.34
CA ARG A 104 -27.77 22.56 -18.46
C ARG A 104 -26.37 22.86 -17.91
N GLU A 105 -25.80 24.00 -18.24
CA GLU A 105 -24.49 24.45 -17.73
C GLU A 105 -24.47 24.61 -16.21
N THR A 106 -25.46 25.31 -15.65
CA THR A 106 -25.56 25.47 -14.19
C THR A 106 -25.75 24.13 -13.47
N ALA A 107 -26.52 23.20 -14.06
CA ALA A 107 -26.70 21.86 -13.49
C ALA A 107 -25.41 21.03 -13.52
N THR A 108 -24.63 21.11 -14.59
CA THR A 108 -23.33 20.40 -14.69
C THR A 108 -22.30 21.02 -13.74
N GLU A 109 -22.25 22.34 -13.60
CA GLU A 109 -21.41 23.03 -12.63
C GLU A 109 -21.76 22.64 -11.19
N LEU A 110 -23.05 22.60 -10.86
CA LEU A 110 -23.53 22.19 -9.54
C LEU A 110 -23.15 20.73 -9.25
N ALA A 111 -23.30 19.84 -10.22
CA ALA A 111 -22.87 18.45 -10.10
C ALA A 111 -21.35 18.33 -9.86
N ARG A 112 -20.55 19.11 -10.59
CA ARG A 112 -19.09 19.19 -10.41
C ARG A 112 -18.72 19.65 -9.00
N LEU A 113 -19.32 20.75 -8.53
CA LEU A 113 -19.07 21.28 -7.18
C LEU A 113 -19.47 20.29 -6.08
N LYS A 114 -20.57 19.55 -6.25
CA LYS A 114 -20.97 18.50 -5.31
C LYS A 114 -19.94 17.38 -5.23
N GLN A 115 -19.41 16.94 -6.36
CA GLN A 115 -18.35 15.91 -6.40
C GLN A 115 -17.05 16.41 -5.75
N GLU A 116 -16.66 17.66 -6.03
CA GLU A 116 -15.48 18.27 -5.40
C GLU A 116 -15.64 18.36 -3.88
N LEU A 117 -16.81 18.81 -3.41
CA LEU A 117 -17.13 18.90 -1.98
C LEU A 117 -17.13 17.52 -1.30
N GLU A 118 -17.70 16.50 -1.93
CA GLU A 118 -17.67 15.14 -1.40
C GLU A 118 -16.24 14.60 -1.32
N ALA A 119 -15.43 14.80 -2.35
CA ALA A 119 -14.02 14.41 -2.35
C ALA A 119 -13.18 15.18 -1.33
N GLU A 120 -13.51 16.44 -1.04
CA GLU A 120 -12.85 17.21 0.01
C GLU A 120 -13.28 16.76 1.40
N GLN A 121 -14.56 16.43 1.58
CA GLN A 121 -15.07 15.87 2.83
C GLN A 121 -14.45 14.51 3.16
N THR A 122 -14.26 13.63 2.17
CA THR A 122 -13.58 12.34 2.40
C THR A 122 -12.12 12.56 2.80
N LYS A 123 -11.38 13.42 2.09
CA LYS A 123 -10.01 13.79 2.45
C LYS A 123 -9.92 14.39 3.85
N ALA A 124 -10.86 15.27 4.21
CA ALA A 124 -10.90 15.89 5.52
C ALA A 124 -11.15 14.86 6.63
N LYS A 125 -12.08 13.91 6.41
CA LYS A 125 -12.32 12.80 7.35
C LYS A 125 -11.07 11.92 7.50
N GLU A 126 -10.43 11.54 6.41
CA GLU A 126 -9.19 10.76 6.44
C GLU A 126 -8.08 11.49 7.20
N ALA A 127 -7.90 12.79 6.94
CA ALA A 127 -6.93 13.62 7.64
C ALA A 127 -7.24 13.72 9.15
N GLN A 128 -8.52 13.86 9.52
CA GLN A 128 -8.96 13.85 10.92
C GLN A 128 -8.70 12.50 11.59
N GLU A 129 -8.99 11.38 10.93
CA GLU A 129 -8.72 10.05 11.45
C GLU A 129 -7.22 9.79 11.65
N VAL A 130 -6.39 10.20 10.69
CA VAL A 130 -4.93 10.10 10.79
C VAL A 130 -4.41 10.98 11.93
N GLY A 131 -4.90 12.22 12.03
CA GLY A 131 -4.56 13.13 13.13
C GLY A 131 -4.94 12.55 14.49
N ALA A 132 -6.16 12.04 14.63
CA ALA A 132 -6.63 11.41 15.86
C ALA A 132 -5.81 10.18 16.26
N LYS A 133 -5.43 9.32 15.30
CA LYS A 133 -4.53 8.19 15.53
C LYS A 133 -3.16 8.66 16.02
N HIS A 134 -2.58 9.68 15.39
CA HIS A 134 -1.28 10.22 15.79
C HIS A 134 -1.33 10.84 17.19
N THR A 135 -2.35 11.64 17.51
CA THR A 135 -2.52 12.21 18.85
C THR A 135 -2.69 11.12 19.90
N LYS A 136 -3.49 10.09 19.61
CA LYS A 136 -3.65 8.92 20.49
C LYS A 136 -2.33 8.19 20.72
N GLU A 137 -1.54 7.98 19.67
CA GLU A 137 -0.19 7.39 19.78
C GLU A 137 0.77 8.22 20.62
N GLN A 138 0.77 9.54 20.39
CA GLN A 138 1.62 10.44 21.15
C GLN A 138 1.28 10.41 22.64
N ASN A 139 0.00 10.56 22.99
CA ASN A 139 -0.48 10.49 24.37
C ASN A 139 -0.12 9.14 25.01
N ALA A 140 -0.29 8.03 24.29
CA ALA A 140 0.06 6.70 24.79
C ALA A 140 1.56 6.56 25.07
N ARG A 141 2.42 7.10 24.20
CA ARG A 141 3.88 7.10 24.40
C ARG A 141 4.30 7.96 25.59
N GLU A 142 3.72 9.14 25.74
CA GLU A 142 3.99 10.03 26.87
C GLU A 142 3.59 9.40 28.21
N VAL A 143 2.37 8.83 28.29
CA VAL A 143 1.90 8.16 29.51
C VAL A 143 2.70 6.88 29.80
N ALA A 144 2.99 6.08 28.78
CA ALA A 144 3.75 4.84 28.93
C ALA A 144 5.19 5.08 29.39
N THR A 145 5.86 6.12 28.88
CA THR A 145 7.22 6.47 29.33
C THR A 145 7.21 6.98 30.76
N ARG A 146 6.25 7.83 31.13
CA ARG A 146 6.13 8.40 32.47
C ARG A 146 5.80 7.35 33.54
N LEU A 147 4.91 6.40 33.24
CA LEU A 147 4.44 5.39 34.19
C LEU A 147 5.12 4.02 34.00
N ASN A 148 6.05 3.93 33.04
CA ASN A 148 6.82 2.74 32.70
C ASN A 148 5.93 1.52 32.39
N VAL A 149 4.91 1.71 31.55
CA VAL A 149 3.94 0.68 31.14
C VAL A 149 4.00 0.41 29.63
N ASP A 150 3.21 -0.54 29.14
CA ASP A 150 3.20 -0.88 27.72
C ASP A 150 2.29 -0.02 26.85
N VAL A 151 2.87 0.58 25.81
CA VAL A 151 2.20 1.49 24.87
C VAL A 151 1.08 0.78 24.13
N ASN A 152 1.30 -0.47 23.69
CA ASN A 152 0.29 -1.22 22.92
C ASN A 152 -0.92 -1.54 23.79
N THR A 153 -0.70 -1.78 25.08
CA THR A 153 -1.78 -2.02 26.04
C THR A 153 -2.62 -0.75 26.22
N LEU A 154 -2.00 0.42 26.35
CA LEU A 154 -2.73 1.70 26.42
C LEU A 154 -3.51 2.00 25.12
N LEU A 155 -2.91 1.76 23.96
CA LEU A 155 -3.56 2.01 22.67
C LEU A 155 -4.77 1.11 22.40
N ARG A 156 -4.73 -0.13 22.89
CA ARG A 156 -5.77 -1.14 22.65
C ARG A 156 -6.99 -0.98 23.55
N PHE A 157 -6.80 -0.52 24.79
CA PHE A 157 -7.85 -0.50 25.82
C PHE A 157 -8.33 0.90 26.21
N THR A 158 -7.88 1.94 25.52
CA THR A 158 -8.33 3.32 25.78
C THR A 158 -8.78 4.02 24.51
N ASP A 159 -9.54 5.10 24.68
CA ASP A 159 -10.05 5.98 23.64
C ASP A 159 -8.99 6.98 23.11
N GLY A 160 -7.84 7.09 23.76
CA GLY A 160 -6.81 8.09 23.40
C GLY A 160 -6.73 9.28 24.33
N SER A 161 -7.68 9.41 25.28
CA SER A 161 -7.64 10.46 26.29
C SER A 161 -6.48 10.21 27.27
N THR A 162 -5.76 11.28 27.60
CA THR A 162 -4.65 11.23 28.57
C THR A 162 -5.14 10.76 29.93
N THR A 163 -6.34 11.17 30.37
CA THR A 163 -6.90 10.76 31.67
C THR A 163 -7.18 9.27 31.75
N ALA A 164 -7.84 8.72 30.72
CA ALA A 164 -8.15 7.29 30.64
C ALA A 164 -6.88 6.44 30.52
N MET A 165 -5.89 6.91 29.75
CA MET A 165 -4.57 6.26 29.65
C MET A 165 -3.83 6.25 30.98
N GLU A 166 -3.89 7.33 31.75
CA GLU A 166 -3.24 7.39 33.06
C GLU A 166 -3.91 6.52 34.11
N GLU A 167 -5.24 6.46 34.14
CA GLU A 167 -5.99 5.59 35.03
C GLU A 167 -5.72 4.11 34.73
N LEU A 168 -5.74 3.73 33.44
CA LEU A 168 -5.39 2.38 33.04
C LEU A 168 -3.92 2.07 33.37
N ALA A 169 -2.99 2.97 33.05
CA ALA A 169 -1.57 2.80 33.32
C ALA A 169 -1.25 2.58 34.81
N LYS A 170 -1.99 3.20 35.73
CA LYS A 170 -1.82 2.95 37.18
C LYS A 170 -2.17 1.53 37.60
N SER A 171 -3.07 0.86 36.86
CA SER A 171 -3.49 -0.53 37.14
C SER A 171 -2.63 -1.58 36.44
N LEU A 172 -1.78 -1.17 35.50
CA LEU A 172 -0.96 -2.09 34.71
C LEU A 172 0.35 -2.45 35.41
N PRO A 173 0.87 -3.67 35.19
CA PRO A 173 2.20 -4.03 35.65
C PRO A 173 3.25 -3.15 34.96
N LYS A 174 4.19 -2.65 35.74
CA LYS A 174 5.32 -1.87 35.22
C LYS A 174 6.20 -2.79 34.38
N LYS A 175 6.77 -2.25 33.30
CA LYS A 175 7.76 -2.96 32.49
C LYS A 175 8.97 -3.30 33.35
N ASP A 176 9.32 -4.58 33.37
CA ASP A 176 10.57 -5.03 33.96
C ASP A 176 11.72 -4.29 33.28
N VAL A 177 12.37 -3.41 34.03
CA VAL A 177 13.61 -2.78 33.60
C VAL A 177 14.65 -3.88 33.63
N LYS A 178 14.85 -4.59 32.51
CA LYS A 178 16.07 -5.36 32.33
C LYS A 178 17.23 -4.39 32.58
N PRO A 179 18.08 -4.61 33.60
CA PRO A 179 19.18 -3.70 33.86
C PRO A 179 19.99 -3.60 32.58
N LEU A 180 20.13 -2.37 32.07
CA LEU A 180 21.07 -2.08 31.00
C LEU A 180 22.42 -2.55 31.51
N LEU A 181 22.97 -3.61 30.88
CA LEU A 181 24.35 -4.00 31.10
C LEU A 181 25.18 -2.76 30.78
N THR A 182 25.76 -2.15 31.81
CA THR A 182 26.77 -1.12 31.65
C THR A 182 27.85 -1.74 30.77
N ASP A 183 28.06 -1.19 29.57
CA ASP A 183 29.24 -1.47 28.78
C ASP A 183 30.44 -1.07 29.64
N SER A 184 30.98 -2.03 30.38
CA SER A 184 32.19 -1.81 31.12
C SER A 184 33.23 -1.56 30.05
N SER A 185 33.58 -0.29 29.85
CA SER A 185 34.62 0.20 28.95
C SER A 185 36.02 -0.27 29.38
N LYS A 186 36.16 -1.55 29.70
CA LYS A 186 37.41 -2.28 29.75
C LYS A 186 37.82 -2.49 28.30
N THR A 187 38.44 -1.46 27.76
CA THR A 187 39.39 -1.59 26.66
C THR A 187 40.56 -2.45 27.14
N THR A 188 40.40 -3.77 27.08
CA THR A 188 41.53 -4.72 26.99
C THR A 188 42.21 -4.49 25.63
N GLY A 189 42.99 -3.41 25.55
CA GLY A 189 43.70 -3.01 24.34
C GLY A 189 44.84 -2.02 24.59
N GLY A 190 45.27 -1.89 25.85
CA GLY A 190 46.46 -1.13 26.23
C GLY A 190 47.52 -2.07 26.79
N ASP A 191 48.14 -2.87 25.92
CA ASP A 191 49.60 -3.06 25.90
C ASP A 191 50.00 -3.98 24.74
N GLN A 192 51.15 -3.68 24.14
CA GLN A 192 51.81 -4.34 22.99
C GLN A 192 51.34 -3.90 21.58
N MET A 193 51.73 -2.67 21.20
CA MET A 193 52.05 -2.42 19.80
C MET A 193 53.30 -3.23 19.42
N ALA A 194 53.11 -4.33 18.69
CA ALA A 194 54.21 -4.93 17.93
C ALA A 194 54.47 -4.07 16.69
N GLU A 195 55.64 -3.45 16.65
CA GLU A 195 56.22 -2.69 15.52
C GLU A 195 56.42 -3.57 14.26
N SER A 196 55.36 -4.08 13.62
CA SER A 196 55.51 -4.96 12.46
C SER A 196 54.66 -4.61 11.24
N SER A 197 53.90 -3.51 11.26
CA SER A 197 53.05 -3.11 10.11
C SER A 197 53.71 -2.08 9.19
N GLY A 198 54.68 -1.29 9.68
CA GLY A 198 55.37 -0.26 8.87
C GLY A 198 56.30 -0.84 7.79
N SER A 199 57.03 -1.93 8.07
CA SER A 199 58.02 -2.49 7.14
C SER A 199 57.40 -3.24 5.96
N LYS A 200 56.19 -3.82 6.11
CA LYS A 200 55.54 -4.56 5.02
C LYS A 200 54.97 -3.63 3.95
N ILE A 201 54.43 -2.48 4.34
CA ILE A 201 53.86 -1.50 3.42
C ILE A 201 54.96 -0.89 2.53
N LYS A 202 56.14 -0.59 3.11
CA LYS A 202 57.27 -0.04 2.35
C LYS A 202 57.84 -1.06 1.33
N SER A 203 57.92 -2.33 1.70
CA SER A 203 58.39 -3.41 0.80
C SER A 203 57.46 -3.70 -0.39
N GLY A 204 56.14 -3.47 -0.23
CA GLY A 204 55.17 -3.62 -1.31
C GLY A 204 55.21 -2.47 -2.30
N TRP A 205 55.51 -1.25 -1.83
CA TRP A 205 55.55 -0.05 -2.65
C TRP A 205 56.80 0.00 -3.56
N ASP A 206 57.98 -0.36 -3.04
CA ASP A 206 59.23 -0.42 -3.83
C ASP A 206 59.20 -1.52 -4.91
N LYS A 207 58.36 -2.55 -4.74
CA LYS A 207 58.15 -3.61 -5.76
C LYS A 207 57.28 -3.16 -6.93
N VAL A 208 56.33 -2.26 -6.69
CA VAL A 208 55.36 -1.80 -7.70
C VAL A 208 55.87 -0.54 -8.40
N HIS A 209 56.76 0.23 -7.75
CA HIS A 209 57.41 1.39 -8.32
C HIS A 209 58.94 1.32 -8.16
N PRO A 210 59.64 0.46 -8.93
CA PRO A 210 61.09 0.57 -9.03
C PRO A 210 61.41 1.89 -9.74
N GLY A 211 61.87 2.87 -8.98
CA GLY A 211 62.26 4.18 -9.49
C GLY A 211 63.31 4.06 -10.61
N LYS A 212 63.12 4.86 -11.66
CA LYS A 212 64.15 5.27 -12.61
C LYS A 212 65.30 5.96 -11.89
#